data_AF-A0A5C8SIY5-F1
#
_entry.id   AF-A0A5C8SIY5-F1
#
_cell.length_a   1.000
_cell.length_b   1.000
_cell.length_c   1.000
_cell.angle_alpha   90.00
_cell.angle_beta   90.00
_cell.angle_gamma   90.00
#
_symmetry.space_group_name_H-M   'P 1'
#
loop_
_entity.id
_entity.type
_entity.pdbx_description
1 polymer ?
#
loop_
_entity_poly.entity_id
_entity_poly.type
_entity_poly.pdbx_seq_one_letter_code
_entity_poly.pdbx_strand_id
1 'polypeptide(L)'
;MRTTLAALALVVMAGGASAQQQMPTVPELLTAERKASQGCEGSGDADVVREQCRLRDRLSGRLAQAGYCWGRKGQSDEKKQWHACQPDSIYEDDIEAVQR
;
A
#
# COMPACT_ATOMS: atom_id res chain seq x y z
N MET A 1 -43.22 -6.04 -53.87
CA MET A 1 -42.88 -6.32 -52.47
C MET A 1 -41.47 -6.92 -52.38
N ARG A 2 -40.44 -6.11 -52.14
CA ARG A 2 -39.10 -6.55 -51.74
C ARG A 2 -38.50 -5.45 -50.87
N THR A 3 -38.51 -5.66 -49.56
CA THR A 3 -38.11 -4.71 -48.52
C THR A 3 -36.58 -4.56 -48.52
N THR A 4 -36.10 -3.34 -48.70
CA THR A 4 -34.69 -2.96 -48.55
C THR A 4 -34.29 -3.05 -47.08
N LEU A 5 -33.31 -3.90 -46.79
CA LEU A 5 -32.70 -4.06 -45.46
C LEU A 5 -31.88 -2.80 -45.12
N ALA A 6 -32.31 -2.05 -44.10
CA ALA A 6 -31.55 -0.96 -43.53
C ALA A 6 -30.46 -1.51 -42.60
N ALA A 7 -29.19 -1.29 -42.94
CA ALA A 7 -28.06 -1.62 -42.08
C ALA A 7 -27.95 -0.57 -40.97
N LEU A 8 -28.37 -0.91 -39.74
CA LEU A 8 -28.08 -0.12 -38.55
C LEU A 8 -26.61 -0.32 -38.15
N ALA A 9 -25.77 0.67 -38.44
CA ALA A 9 -24.43 0.76 -37.87
C ALA A 9 -24.53 1.33 -36.44
N LEU A 10 -24.59 0.44 -35.43
CA LEU A 10 -24.40 0.78 -34.03
C LEU A 10 -22.91 1.02 -33.78
N VAL A 11 -22.48 2.27 -33.90
CA VAL A 11 -21.15 2.70 -33.42
C VAL A 11 -21.22 2.77 -31.90
N VAL A 12 -20.89 1.66 -31.24
CA VAL A 12 -20.68 1.64 -29.78
C VAL A 12 -19.39 2.40 -29.50
N MET A 13 -19.50 3.69 -29.20
CA MET A 13 -18.43 4.43 -28.53
C MET A 13 -18.35 3.92 -27.08
N ALA A 14 -17.63 2.81 -26.89
CA ALA A 14 -17.15 2.42 -25.58
C ALA A 14 -16.06 3.43 -25.17
N GLY A 15 -16.49 4.59 -24.66
CA GLY A 15 -15.65 5.47 -23.88
C GLY A 15 -15.25 4.74 -22.61
N GLY A 16 -14.18 3.94 -22.71
CA GLY A 16 -13.52 3.38 -21.54
C GLY A 16 -12.97 4.54 -20.72
N ALA A 17 -13.72 4.97 -19.72
CA ALA A 17 -13.14 5.68 -18.59
C ALA A 17 -12.21 4.67 -17.91
N SER A 18 -10.96 4.63 -18.37
CA SER A 18 -9.89 4.00 -17.61
C SER A 18 -9.86 4.75 -16.29
N ALA A 19 -10.41 4.16 -15.25
CA ALA A 19 -10.12 4.57 -13.89
C ALA A 19 -8.60 4.36 -13.74
N GLN A 20 -7.83 5.41 -14.04
CA GLN A 20 -6.44 5.49 -13.64
C GLN A 20 -6.48 5.36 -12.13
N GLN A 21 -6.21 4.15 -11.63
CA GLN A 21 -6.11 3.90 -10.20
C GLN A 21 -4.96 4.77 -9.73
N GLN A 22 -5.29 5.95 -9.22
CA GLN A 22 -4.31 6.89 -8.72
C GLN A 22 -3.53 6.17 -7.65
N MET A 23 -2.20 6.12 -7.80
CA MET A 23 -1.38 5.51 -6.79
C MET A 23 -1.57 6.27 -5.47
N PRO A 24 -1.76 5.57 -4.35
CA PRO A 24 -1.82 6.19 -3.03
C PRO A 24 -0.62 7.10 -2.78
N THR A 25 -0.91 8.27 -2.26
CA THR A 25 0.08 9.26 -1.82
C THR A 25 0.78 8.78 -0.56
N VAL A 26 1.97 9.33 -0.26
CA VAL A 26 2.71 8.99 0.96
C VAL A 26 1.88 9.22 2.25
N PRO A 27 1.15 10.33 2.44
CA PRO A 27 0.31 10.51 3.63
C PRO A 27 -0.78 9.44 3.78
N GLU A 28 -1.33 8.94 2.67
CA GLU A 28 -2.30 7.85 2.68
C GLU A 28 -1.64 6.53 3.06
N LEU A 29 -0.43 6.26 2.55
CA LEU A 29 0.37 5.10 2.93
C LEU A 29 0.70 5.11 4.43
N LEU A 30 1.16 6.25 4.96
CA LEU A 30 1.47 6.41 6.39
C LEU A 30 0.24 6.22 7.28
N THR A 31 -0.93 6.66 6.81
CA THR A 31 -2.17 6.49 7.56
C THR A 31 -2.64 5.04 7.55
N ALA A 32 -2.53 4.37 6.40
CA ALA A 32 -2.88 2.96 6.26
C ALA A 32 -1.91 2.08 7.06
N GLU A 33 -0.61 2.36 7.02
CA GLU A 33 0.42 1.60 7.73
C GLU A 33 0.17 1.69 9.24
N ARG A 34 -0.01 2.88 9.80
CA ARG A 34 -0.30 3.05 11.23
C ARG A 34 -1.53 2.27 11.69
N LYS A 35 -2.58 2.23 10.86
CA LYS A 35 -3.79 1.46 11.16
C LYS A 35 -3.51 -0.05 11.15
N ALA A 36 -2.76 -0.52 10.16
CA ALA A 36 -2.36 -1.92 10.07
C ALA A 36 -1.45 -2.34 11.24
N SER A 37 -0.52 -1.47 11.65
CA SER A 37 0.37 -1.70 12.80
C SER A 37 -0.40 -1.83 14.10
N GLN A 38 -1.36 -0.94 14.37
CA GLN A 38 -2.27 -1.07 15.51
C GLN A 38 -3.07 -2.38 15.48
N GLY A 39 -3.50 -2.82 14.30
CA GLY A 39 -4.19 -4.09 14.12
C GLY A 39 -3.29 -5.31 14.34
N CYS A 40 -2.01 -5.21 13.95
CA CYS A 40 -1.01 -6.26 14.12
C CYS A 40 -0.58 -6.43 15.59
N GLU A 41 -0.51 -5.33 16.35
CA GLU A 41 -0.20 -5.33 17.79
C GLU A 41 -1.41 -5.66 18.67
N GLY A 42 -2.60 -5.74 18.06
CA GLY A 42 -3.85 -6.01 18.75
C GLY A 42 -3.99 -7.47 19.23
N SER A 43 -4.93 -7.69 20.14
CA SER A 43 -5.22 -8.99 20.76
C SER A 43 -6.53 -9.64 20.29
N GLY A 44 -6.94 -9.35 19.05
CA GLY A 44 -8.18 -9.84 18.45
C GLY A 44 -8.08 -11.26 17.87
N ASP A 45 -8.99 -11.57 16.94
CA ASP A 45 -8.95 -12.81 16.17
C ASP A 45 -7.57 -13.00 15.50
N ALA A 46 -6.96 -14.17 15.70
CA ALA A 46 -5.59 -14.44 15.27
C ALA A 46 -5.41 -14.40 13.75
N ASP A 47 -6.45 -14.73 12.99
CA ASP A 47 -6.41 -14.67 11.53
C ASP A 47 -6.50 -13.23 11.04
N VAL A 48 -7.33 -12.41 11.70
CA VAL A 48 -7.41 -10.98 11.45
C VAL A 48 -6.09 -10.29 11.79
N VAL A 49 -5.53 -10.53 12.98
CA VAL A 49 -4.24 -9.95 13.42
C VAL A 49 -3.15 -10.29 12.41
N ARG A 50 -3.06 -11.55 11.99
CA ARG A 50 -2.08 -11.99 10.99
C ARG A 50 -2.23 -11.29 9.65
N GLU A 51 -3.46 -11.05 9.19
CA GLU A 51 -3.66 -10.29 7.95
C GLU A 51 -3.31 -8.81 8.11
N GLN A 52 -3.55 -8.21 9.29
CA GLN A 52 -3.10 -6.85 9.58
C GLN A 52 -1.57 -6.75 9.56
N CYS A 53 -0.85 -7.71 10.14
CA CYS A 53 0.61 -7.75 10.06
C CYS A 53 1.11 -7.81 8.61
N ARG A 54 0.56 -8.72 7.79
CA ARG A 54 0.93 -8.79 6.36
C ARG A 54 0.60 -7.51 5.60
N LEU A 55 -0.51 -6.86 5.95
CA LEU A 55 -0.87 -5.58 5.35
C LEU A 55 0.13 -4.48 5.74
N ARG A 56 0.55 -4.41 7.02
CA ARG A 56 1.61 -3.51 7.47
C ARG A 56 2.87 -3.73 6.64
N ASP A 57 3.37 -4.97 6.55
CA ASP A 57 4.64 -5.25 5.85
C ASP A 57 4.58 -4.81 4.37
N ARG A 58 3.46 -5.07 3.68
CA ARG A 58 3.25 -4.58 2.30
C ARG A 58 3.25 -3.06 2.21
N LEU A 59 2.69 -2.36 3.19
CA LEU A 59 2.65 -0.89 3.24
C LEU A 59 4.02 -0.31 3.57
N SER A 60 4.76 -0.92 4.48
CA SER A 60 6.15 -0.59 4.79
C SER A 60 7.04 -0.68 3.56
N GLY A 61 6.92 -1.76 2.77
CA GLY A 61 7.65 -1.89 1.50
C GLY A 61 7.27 -0.82 0.46
N ARG A 62 6.01 -0.35 0.45
CA ARG A 62 5.59 0.76 -0.43
C ARG A 62 6.09 2.12 0.05
N LEU A 63 6.18 2.33 1.36
CA LEU A 63 6.80 3.51 1.96
C LEU A 63 8.29 3.55 1.67
N ALA A 64 8.99 2.41 1.77
CA ALA A 64 10.39 2.27 1.39
C ALA A 64 10.64 2.64 -0.08
N GLN A 65 9.81 2.11 -0.99
CA GLN A 65 9.85 2.49 -2.42
C GLN A 65 9.57 3.98 -2.66
N ALA A 66 8.79 4.62 -1.78
CA ALA A 66 8.54 6.06 -1.80
C ALA A 66 9.62 6.90 -1.07
N GLY A 67 10.71 6.27 -0.62
CA GLY A 67 11.82 6.95 0.06
C GLY A 67 11.56 7.26 1.54
N TYR A 68 10.70 6.49 2.21
CA TYR A 68 10.43 6.59 3.65
C TYR A 68 11.00 5.40 4.40
N CYS A 69 11.56 5.66 5.57
CA CYS A 69 12.28 4.72 6.40
C CYS A 69 11.74 4.72 7.84
N TRP A 70 11.89 3.59 8.54
CA TRP A 70 11.36 3.36 9.88
C TRP A 70 12.43 3.60 10.95
N GLY A 71 12.45 4.82 11.49
CA GLY A 71 13.39 5.23 12.52
C GLY A 71 14.86 5.27 12.08
N ARG A 72 15.75 5.42 13.06
CA ARG A 72 17.19 5.60 12.88
C ARG A 72 18.00 4.55 13.62
N LYS A 73 19.24 4.33 13.17
CA LYS A 73 20.21 3.45 13.83
C LYS A 73 20.38 3.82 15.30
N GLY A 74 20.29 2.82 16.18
CA GLY A 74 20.44 2.99 17.63
C GLY A 74 19.21 3.49 18.39
N GLN A 75 18.06 3.69 17.72
CA GLN A 75 16.80 4.00 18.41
C GLN A 75 16.12 2.73 18.93
N SER A 76 15.51 2.83 20.13
CA SER A 76 14.56 1.82 20.60
C SER A 76 13.28 1.85 19.77
N ASP A 77 12.59 0.71 19.65
CA ASP A 77 11.39 0.57 18.81
C ASP A 77 10.30 1.59 19.17
N GLU A 78 10.12 1.87 20.46
CA GLU A 78 9.19 2.87 21.00
C GLU A 78 9.41 4.30 20.48
N LYS A 79 10.63 4.60 19.99
CA LYS A 79 11.03 5.91 19.47
C LYS A 79 11.09 5.95 17.95
N LYS A 80 10.87 4.82 17.28
CA LYS A 80 10.90 4.77 15.82
C LYS A 80 9.64 5.42 15.26
N GLN A 81 9.82 6.15 14.17
CA GLN A 81 8.75 6.79 13.44
C GLN A 81 9.13 6.81 11.97
N TRP A 82 8.12 6.83 11.10
CA TRP A 82 8.34 7.04 9.68
C TRP A 82 8.92 8.43 9.41
N HIS A 83 9.92 8.47 8.55
CA HIS A 83 10.47 9.72 8.03
C HIS A 83 11.07 9.51 6.64
N ALA A 84 11.28 10.60 5.91
CA ALA A 84 12.05 10.52 4.66
C ALA A 84 13.45 9.94 4.96
N CYS A 85 13.88 8.97 4.16
CA CYS A 85 15.13 8.26 4.36
C CYS A 85 16.32 9.22 4.38
N GLN A 86 17.23 8.99 5.33
CA GLN A 86 18.49 9.70 5.54
C GLN A 86 19.61 8.67 5.69
N PRO A 87 20.90 9.06 5.63
CA PRO A 87 22.01 8.11 5.75
C PRO A 87 22.03 7.25 7.02
N ASP A 88 21.39 7.72 8.09
CA ASP A 88 21.27 7.04 9.39
C ASP A 88 19.92 6.32 9.59
N SER A 89 19.06 6.28 8.57
CA SER A 89 17.78 5.58 8.59
C SER A 89 17.91 4.06 8.59
N ILE A 90 16.86 3.39 9.07
CA ILE A 90 16.65 1.94 8.95
C ILE A 90 15.48 1.68 8.00
N TYR A 91 15.63 0.77 7.04
CA TYR A 91 14.49 0.23 6.29
C TYR A 91 13.78 -0.81 7.15
N GLU A 92 12.46 -0.78 7.20
CA GLU A 92 11.73 -1.77 8.02
C GLU A 92 11.96 -3.20 7.52
N ASP A 93 12.06 -3.38 6.20
CA ASP A 93 12.38 -4.67 5.56
C ASP A 93 13.79 -5.19 5.90
N ASP A 94 14.74 -4.32 6.29
CA ASP A 94 16.07 -4.75 6.74
C ASP A 94 16.03 -5.35 8.16
N ILE A 95 14.99 -5.06 8.96
CA ILE A 95 14.83 -5.64 10.30
C ILE A 95 14.45 -7.13 10.21
N GLU A 96 13.59 -7.50 9.25
CA GLU A 96 13.19 -8.89 9.03
C GLU A 96 14.29 -9.76 8.43
N ALA A 97 15.21 -9.19 7.64
CA ALA A 97 16.32 -9.91 7.04
C ALA A 97 17.37 -10.39 8.08
N VAL A 98 17.41 -9.78 9.26
CA VAL A 98 18.35 -10.12 10.35
C VAL A 98 17.74 -11.13 11.35
N GLN A 99 16.41 -11.28 11.38
CA GLN A 99 15.72 -12.15 12.34
C GLN A 99 15.32 -13.53 11.77
N ARG A 100 15.64 -13.81 10.50
CA ARG A 100 15.45 -15.14 9.88
C ARG A 100 16.71 -16.00 9.93
#